data_AF-A0AAD7Z6R1-F1
#
_entry.id   AF-A0AAD7Z6R1-F1
#
_cell.length_a   1.000
_cell.length_b   1.000
_cell.length_c   1.000
_cell.angle_alpha   90.00
_cell.angle_beta   90.00
_cell.angle_gamma   90.00
#
_symmetry.space_group_name_H-M   'P 1'
#
loop_
_entity.id
_entity.type
_entity.pdbx_description
1 polymer ?
#
loop_
_entity_poly.entity_id
_entity_poly.type
_entity_poly.pdbx_seq_one_letter_code
_entity_poly.pdbx_strand_id
1 'polypeptide(L)'
;MNELDRRDDPNFDESLPGCHMVDSCSNIQTGEQFARLLRHNLGRHSNSNRAPLGLHFHASWLKSKKEFKDELIKFIEEMLDRNDVYFVTMLQVIQWMQNPTELTSLRDFQEWKEKCDVKGQPYCSLPNACPLTTRELPGETLRLFTCMECPNNYPWILDPTGDGFSAK
;
A
#
# COMPACT_ATOMS: atom_id res chain seq x y z
N MET A 1 3.90 -12.41 3.36
CA MET A 1 2.70 -11.98 2.59
C MET A 1 1.85 -13.22 2.38
N ASN A 2 0.75 -13.37 3.11
CA ASN A 2 -0.12 -14.55 2.97
C ASN A 2 -0.76 -14.56 1.58
N GLU A 3 -0.90 -15.72 0.97
CA GLU A 3 -1.64 -15.86 -0.28
C GLU A 3 -3.14 -15.62 -0.07
N LEU A 4 -3.74 -14.81 -0.95
CA LEU A 4 -5.17 -14.63 -1.05
C LEU A 4 -5.78 -15.81 -1.82
N ASP A 5 -6.92 -16.28 -1.34
CA ASP A 5 -7.73 -17.26 -2.03
C ASP A 5 -8.51 -16.55 -3.13
N ARG A 6 -8.27 -16.95 -4.38
CA ARG A 6 -8.82 -16.31 -5.58
C ARG A 6 -10.00 -17.05 -6.19
N ARG A 7 -10.51 -18.11 -5.55
CA ARG A 7 -11.70 -18.83 -6.02
C ARG A 7 -12.91 -17.90 -6.02
N ASP A 8 -13.73 -17.99 -7.07
CA ASP A 8 -14.95 -17.18 -7.20
C ASP A 8 -16.07 -17.75 -6.31
N ASP A 9 -16.16 -19.09 -6.27
CA ASP A 9 -16.97 -19.84 -5.31
C ASP A 9 -16.09 -20.84 -4.52
N PRO A 10 -15.62 -20.48 -3.32
CA PRO A 10 -14.75 -21.32 -2.50
C PRO A 10 -15.34 -22.67 -2.09
N ASN A 11 -16.67 -22.85 -2.20
CA ASN A 11 -17.36 -24.09 -1.82
C ASN A 11 -17.43 -25.11 -2.97
N PHE A 12 -17.40 -24.64 -4.22
CA PHE A 12 -17.58 -25.47 -5.40
C PHE A 12 -16.38 -25.49 -6.33
N ASP A 13 -15.60 -24.41 -6.37
CA ASP A 13 -14.42 -24.32 -7.22
C ASP A 13 -13.31 -25.29 -6.78
N GLU A 14 -12.62 -25.83 -7.77
CA GLU A 14 -11.41 -26.65 -7.56
C GLU A 14 -10.32 -25.86 -6.83
N SER A 15 -9.35 -26.60 -6.28
CA SER A 15 -8.20 -25.98 -5.63
C SER A 15 -7.39 -25.16 -6.64
N LEU A 16 -7.32 -23.86 -6.42
CA LEU A 16 -6.49 -22.93 -7.18
C LEU A 16 -5.31 -22.48 -6.33
N PRO A 17 -4.12 -22.27 -6.93
CA PRO A 17 -3.03 -21.59 -6.25
C PRO A 17 -3.46 -20.16 -5.91
N GLY A 18 -3.03 -19.65 -4.76
CA GLY A 18 -3.37 -18.30 -4.33
C GLY A 18 -2.54 -17.23 -5.04
N CYS A 19 -2.72 -15.98 -4.61
CA CYS A 19 -1.99 -14.82 -5.12
C CYS A 19 -1.51 -13.91 -3.98
N HIS A 20 -0.26 -13.43 -4.03
CA HIS A 20 0.29 -12.53 -3.01
C HIS A 20 -0.07 -11.06 -3.26
N MET A 21 -0.06 -10.65 -4.52
CA MET A 21 -0.46 -9.32 -4.97
C MET A 21 -1.86 -9.42 -5.58
N VAL A 22 -2.72 -8.44 -5.29
CA VAL A 22 -4.10 -8.47 -5.81
C VAL A 22 -4.11 -8.42 -7.34
N ASP A 23 -3.22 -7.64 -7.94
CA ASP A 23 -3.08 -7.55 -9.40
C ASP A 23 -2.55 -8.84 -10.07
N SER A 24 -1.95 -9.75 -9.29
CA SER A 24 -1.52 -11.06 -9.78
C SER A 24 -2.63 -12.13 -9.73
N CYS A 25 -3.79 -11.83 -9.16
CA CYS A 25 -4.97 -12.70 -9.17
C CYS A 25 -5.64 -12.64 -10.55
N SER A 26 -5.06 -13.35 -11.53
CA SER A 26 -5.38 -13.22 -12.97
C SER A 26 -6.85 -13.48 -13.37
N ASN A 27 -7.61 -14.20 -12.55
CA ASN A 27 -9.02 -14.50 -12.79
C ASN A 27 -9.96 -13.35 -12.40
N ILE A 28 -9.48 -12.34 -11.66
CA ILE A 28 -10.26 -11.18 -11.25
C ILE A 28 -10.31 -10.18 -12.41
N GLN A 29 -11.43 -10.16 -13.10
CA GLN A 29 -11.65 -9.38 -14.32
C GLN A 29 -12.75 -8.33 -14.18
N THR A 30 -13.63 -8.44 -13.18
CA THR A 30 -14.74 -7.50 -12.94
C THR A 30 -14.71 -6.95 -11.52
N GLY A 31 -15.35 -5.78 -11.31
CA GLY A 31 -15.50 -5.21 -9.97
C GLY A 31 -16.18 -6.17 -9.00
N GLU A 32 -17.18 -6.92 -9.45
CA GLU A 32 -17.92 -7.87 -8.63
C GLU A 32 -17.03 -9.03 -8.13
N GLN A 33 -16.17 -9.58 -9.00
CA GLN A 33 -15.19 -10.59 -8.59
C GLN A 33 -14.21 -10.03 -7.56
N PHE A 34 -13.76 -8.79 -7.77
CA PHE A 34 -12.86 -8.14 -6.83
C PHE A 34 -13.52 -7.87 -5.47
N ALA A 35 -14.77 -7.42 -5.48
CA ALA A 35 -15.61 -7.24 -4.29
C ALA A 35 -15.77 -8.55 -3.49
N ARG A 36 -16.00 -9.67 -4.16
CA ARG A 36 -16.05 -11.00 -3.52
C ARG A 36 -14.69 -11.41 -2.96
N LEU A 37 -13.60 -11.24 -3.72
CA LEU A 37 -12.24 -11.54 -3.30
C LEU A 37 -11.90 -10.85 -1.96
N LEU A 38 -12.20 -9.54 -1.86
CA LEU A 38 -11.95 -8.74 -0.66
C LEU A 38 -12.70 -9.29 0.56
N ARG A 39 -14.01 -9.50 0.42
CA ARG A 39 -14.88 -9.94 1.53
C ARG A 39 -14.59 -11.40 1.93
N HIS A 40 -14.32 -12.28 0.97
CA HIS A 40 -13.94 -13.67 1.24
C HIS A 40 -12.65 -13.75 2.04
N ASN A 41 -11.60 -13.07 1.59
CA ASN A 41 -10.30 -13.12 2.27
C ASN A 41 -10.33 -12.40 3.62
N LEU A 42 -11.13 -11.33 3.76
CA LEU A 42 -11.40 -10.77 5.08
C LEU A 42 -12.07 -11.80 6.01
N GLY A 43 -13.11 -12.49 5.53
CA GLY A 43 -13.81 -13.54 6.30
C GLY A 43 -12.88 -14.66 6.74
N ARG A 44 -11.97 -15.11 5.85
CA ARG A 44 -10.96 -16.13 6.18
C ARG A 44 -10.08 -15.71 7.37
N HIS A 45 -9.66 -14.45 7.41
CA HIS A 45 -8.82 -13.93 8.49
C HIS A 45 -9.63 -13.63 9.75
N SER A 46 -10.77 -12.93 9.63
CA SER A 46 -11.57 -12.47 10.76
C SER A 46 -12.20 -13.62 11.56
N ASN A 47 -12.56 -14.71 10.88
CA ASN A 47 -13.23 -15.87 11.48
C ASN A 47 -12.26 -16.94 12.01
N SER A 48 -10.96 -16.75 11.83
CA SER A 48 -9.93 -17.68 12.30
C SER A 48 -9.02 -17.02 13.34
N ASN A 49 -7.70 -16.99 13.11
CA ASN A 49 -6.72 -16.46 14.05
C ASN A 49 -6.55 -14.93 13.98
N ARG A 50 -7.32 -14.23 13.13
CA ARG A 50 -7.23 -12.78 12.91
C ARG A 50 -5.81 -12.30 12.56
N ALA A 51 -5.04 -13.13 11.87
CA ALA A 51 -3.76 -12.69 11.31
C ALA A 51 -3.98 -11.44 10.43
N PRO A 52 -3.04 -10.46 10.41
CA PRO A 52 -3.17 -9.28 9.57
C PRO A 52 -3.42 -9.64 8.10
N LEU A 53 -4.48 -9.08 7.51
CA LEU A 53 -4.79 -9.23 6.10
C LEU A 53 -3.97 -8.21 5.30
N GLY A 54 -3.04 -8.71 4.48
CA GLY A 54 -2.27 -7.88 3.55
C GLY A 54 -2.98 -7.73 2.22
N LEU A 55 -3.37 -6.50 1.87
CA LEU A 55 -3.87 -6.17 0.54
C LEU A 55 -2.81 -5.34 -0.20
N HIS A 56 -2.09 -6.00 -1.11
CA HIS A 56 -0.96 -5.40 -1.83
C HIS A 56 -1.36 -5.09 -3.27
N PHE A 57 -1.18 -3.83 -3.68
CA PHE A 57 -1.64 -3.31 -4.97
C PHE A 57 -0.56 -2.54 -5.72
N HIS A 58 -0.60 -2.60 -7.04
CA HIS A 58 0.00 -1.57 -7.91
C HIS A 58 -1.03 -0.48 -8.25
N ALA A 59 -0.63 0.79 -8.15
CA ALA A 59 -1.50 1.93 -8.45
C ALA A 59 -2.01 1.93 -9.90
N SER A 60 -1.20 1.43 -10.84
CA SER A 60 -1.58 1.26 -12.25
C SER A 60 -2.77 0.32 -12.42
N TRP A 61 -2.84 -0.76 -11.64
CA TRP A 61 -3.93 -1.75 -11.71
C TRP A 61 -5.26 -1.15 -11.22
N LEU A 62 -5.26 -0.46 -10.08
CA LEU A 62 -6.46 0.25 -9.58
C LEU A 62 -6.91 1.36 -10.52
N LYS A 63 -5.97 2.05 -11.18
CA LYS A 63 -6.28 3.09 -12.17
C LYS A 63 -6.80 2.51 -13.49
N SER A 64 -6.42 1.28 -13.83
CA SER A 64 -6.75 0.67 -15.11
C SER A 64 -8.27 0.48 -15.31
N LYS A 65 -9.00 0.18 -14.23
CA LYS A 65 -10.44 -0.01 -14.24
C LYS A 65 -11.10 0.76 -13.11
N LYS A 66 -12.01 1.68 -13.46
CA LYS A 66 -12.76 2.49 -12.49
C LYS A 66 -13.52 1.62 -11.48
N GLU A 67 -14.12 0.51 -11.95
CA GLU A 67 -14.85 -0.44 -11.10
C GLU A 67 -14.00 -0.99 -9.94
N PHE A 68 -12.71 -1.26 -10.14
CA PHE A 68 -11.85 -1.76 -9.06
C PHE A 68 -11.64 -0.71 -7.98
N LYS A 69 -11.40 0.54 -8.37
CA LYS A 69 -11.31 1.65 -7.43
C LYS A 69 -12.62 1.82 -6.66
N ASP A 70 -13.75 1.82 -7.36
CA ASP A 70 -15.07 2.04 -6.76
C ASP A 70 -15.41 0.92 -5.76
N GLU A 71 -15.10 -0.34 -6.08
CA GLU A 71 -15.31 -1.47 -5.16
C GLU A 71 -14.34 -1.47 -3.97
N LEU A 72 -13.09 -1.02 -4.14
CA LEU A 72 -12.17 -0.84 -3.02
C LEU A 72 -12.66 0.24 -2.06
N ILE A 73 -13.18 1.37 -2.58
CA ILE A 73 -13.75 2.44 -1.75
C ILE A 73 -14.96 1.91 -0.97
N LYS A 74 -15.90 1.23 -1.62
CA LYS A 74 -17.06 0.61 -0.95
C LYS A 74 -16.63 -0.36 0.14
N PHE A 75 -15.64 -1.22 -0.14
CA PHE A 75 -15.12 -2.15 0.86
C PHE A 75 -14.52 -1.41 2.06
N ILE A 76 -13.75 -0.33 1.84
CA ILE A 76 -13.19 0.48 2.93
C ILE A 76 -14.32 1.11 3.76
N GLU A 77 -15.31 1.73 3.11
CA GLU A 77 -16.46 2.35 3.79
C GLU A 77 -17.22 1.33 4.65
N GLU A 78 -17.54 0.15 4.10
CA GLU A 78 -18.18 -0.95 4.85
C GLU A 78 -17.35 -1.41 6.06
N MET A 79 -16.02 -1.40 5.94
CA MET A 79 -15.13 -1.81 7.03
C MET A 79 -14.93 -0.72 8.09
N LEU A 80 -15.05 0.56 7.73
CA LEU A 80 -15.00 1.65 8.69
C LEU A 80 -16.21 1.67 9.63
N ASP A 81 -17.35 1.13 9.19
CA ASP A 81 -18.53 0.93 10.04
C ASP A 81 -18.34 -0.20 11.08
N ARG A 82 -17.29 -1.01 10.96
CA ARG A 82 -16.97 -2.09 11.88
C ARG A 82 -15.98 -1.63 12.96
N ASN A 83 -16.37 -1.82 14.22
CA ASN A 83 -15.51 -1.50 15.37
C ASN A 83 -14.36 -2.50 15.60
N ASP A 84 -14.30 -3.58 14.81
CA ASP A 84 -13.32 -4.65 14.95
C ASP A 84 -12.29 -4.74 13.80
N VAL A 85 -12.27 -3.73 12.92
CA VAL A 85 -11.36 -3.64 11.76
C VAL A 85 -10.63 -2.31 11.78
N TYR A 86 -9.31 -2.34 11.55
CA TYR A 86 -8.47 -1.15 11.49
C TYR A 86 -7.58 -1.21 10.24
N PHE A 87 -7.56 -0.12 9.47
CA PHE A 87 -6.59 0.08 8.40
C PHE A 87 -5.34 0.75 8.98
N VAL A 88 -4.23 0.02 9.00
CA VAL A 88 -2.98 0.44 9.64
C VAL A 88 -1.79 0.26 8.72
N THR A 89 -0.70 0.94 9.03
CA THR A 89 0.60 0.72 8.36
C THR A 89 1.26 -0.58 8.84
N MET A 90 2.22 -1.08 8.06
CA MET A 90 3.00 -2.27 8.46
C MET A 90 3.77 -2.07 9.78
N LEU A 91 4.25 -0.84 10.03
CA LEU A 91 4.91 -0.50 11.29
C LEU A 91 3.95 -0.61 12.47
N GLN A 92 2.72 -0.11 12.31
CA GLN A 92 1.67 -0.19 13.34
C GLN A 92 1.25 -1.63 13.66
N VAL A 93 1.29 -2.54 12.67
CA VAL A 93 1.12 -3.98 12.90
C VAL A 93 2.24 -4.52 13.79
N ILE A 94 3.50 -4.17 13.50
CA ILE A 94 4.66 -4.60 14.31
C ILE A 94 4.57 -4.05 15.74
N GLN A 95 4.22 -2.78 15.90
CA GLN A 95 4.02 -2.16 17.22
C GLN A 95 2.96 -2.89 18.04
N TRP A 96 1.84 -3.28 17.42
CA TRP A 96 0.83 -4.10 18.07
C TRP A 96 1.34 -5.50 18.40
N MET A 97 2.15 -6.14 17.54
CA MET A 97 2.76 -7.44 17.85
C MET A 97 3.77 -7.37 19.01
N GLN A 98 4.47 -6.24 19.15
CA GLN A 98 5.40 -5.99 20.26
C GLN A 98 4.67 -5.75 21.58
N ASN A 99 3.49 -5.15 21.54
CA ASN A 99 2.62 -4.93 22.71
C ASN A 99 1.16 -5.27 22.39
N PRO A 100 0.78 -6.57 22.39
CA PRO A 100 -0.56 -7.00 22.01
C PRO A 100 -1.63 -6.34 22.87
N THR A 101 -2.49 -5.57 22.23
CA THR A 101 -3.56 -4.81 22.89
C THR A 101 -4.92 -5.35 22.48
N GLU A 102 -5.79 -5.57 23.46
CA GLU A 102 -7.15 -6.07 23.22
C GLU A 102 -8.01 -5.06 22.46
N LEU A 103 -9.03 -5.56 21.75
CA LEU A 103 -9.88 -4.75 20.89
C LEU A 103 -10.54 -3.56 21.61
N THR A 104 -10.96 -3.75 22.86
CA THR A 104 -11.58 -2.71 23.70
C THR A 104 -10.63 -1.57 24.03
N SER A 105 -9.32 -1.83 24.05
CA SER A 105 -8.27 -0.86 24.36
C SER A 105 -7.55 -0.33 23.11
N LEU A 106 -7.76 -0.93 21.93
CA LEU A 106 -7.12 -0.50 20.68
C LEU A 106 -7.45 0.93 20.28
N ARG A 107 -8.64 1.42 20.62
CA ARG A 107 -9.01 2.83 20.43
C ARG A 107 -8.06 3.78 21.14
N ASP A 108 -7.46 3.35 22.25
CA ASP A 108 -6.55 4.16 23.07
C ASP A 108 -5.07 3.81 22.92
N PHE A 109 -4.75 2.91 21.98
CA PHE A 109 -3.38 2.52 21.66
C PHE A 109 -2.61 3.70 21.03
N GLN A 110 -1.55 4.14 21.72
CA GLN A 110 -0.89 5.42 21.43
C GLN A 110 -0.12 5.40 20.10
N GLU A 111 0.52 4.27 19.81
CA GLU A 111 1.32 4.02 18.62
C GLU A 111 0.47 4.13 17.34
N TRP A 112 -0.84 3.86 17.44
CA TRP A 112 -1.77 4.03 16.31
C TRP A 112 -2.31 5.45 16.18
N LYS A 113 -2.15 6.30 17.20
CA LYS A 113 -2.59 7.70 17.20
C LYS A 113 -1.55 8.66 16.62
N GLU A 114 -0.34 8.20 16.31
CA GLU A 114 0.66 9.01 15.63
C GLU A 114 0.12 9.55 14.29
N LYS A 115 0.16 10.87 14.10
CA LYS A 115 -0.34 11.54 12.89
C LYS A 115 -1.79 11.18 12.53
N CYS A 116 -2.64 10.96 13.54
CA CYS A 116 -4.05 10.59 13.37
C CYS A 116 -4.86 11.56 12.49
N ASP A 117 -4.61 12.87 12.62
CA ASP A 117 -5.25 13.92 11.81
C ASP A 117 -4.17 14.95 11.45
N VAL A 118 -3.46 14.69 10.35
CA VAL A 118 -2.39 15.58 9.86
C VAL A 118 -3.02 16.82 9.24
N LYS A 119 -3.04 17.91 10.02
CA LYS A 119 -3.40 19.25 9.55
C LYS A 119 -2.14 20.06 9.26
N GLY A 120 -2.25 20.96 8.29
CA GLY A 120 -1.18 21.90 7.96
C GLY A 120 -1.01 22.09 6.47
N GLN A 121 -0.03 22.92 6.12
CA GLN A 121 0.38 23.12 4.74
C GLN A 121 1.44 22.07 4.33
N PRO A 122 1.52 21.71 3.04
CA PRO A 122 2.62 20.91 2.54
C PRO A 122 3.95 21.64 2.82
N TYR A 123 5.04 20.87 2.93
CA TYR A 123 6.37 21.41 3.26
C TYR A 123 6.83 22.50 2.27
N CYS A 124 6.43 22.40 1.00
CA CYS A 124 6.57 23.47 0.01
C CYS A 124 5.31 23.56 -0.87
N SER A 125 4.98 24.76 -1.35
CA SER A 125 3.83 24.98 -2.23
C SER A 125 4.12 24.65 -3.70
N LEU A 126 5.33 24.93 -4.16
CA LEU A 126 5.78 24.62 -5.52
C LEU A 126 7.10 23.83 -5.43
N PRO A 127 7.10 22.53 -5.77
CA PRO A 127 8.32 21.74 -5.79
C PRO A 127 9.21 22.18 -6.97
N ASN A 128 10.52 22.12 -6.76
CA ASN A 128 11.53 22.26 -7.81
C ASN A 128 11.44 21.08 -8.78
N ALA A 129 11.47 21.36 -10.08
CA ALA A 129 11.51 20.36 -11.13
C ALA A 129 12.94 20.26 -11.68
N CYS A 130 13.69 19.26 -11.24
CA CYS A 130 15.11 19.10 -11.55
C CYS A 130 15.31 18.15 -12.74
N PRO A 131 15.67 18.63 -13.95
CA PRO A 131 16.04 17.78 -15.07
C PRO A 131 17.50 17.33 -14.91
N LEU A 132 17.71 16.12 -14.41
CA LEU A 132 19.02 15.61 -14.00
C LEU A 132 19.47 14.48 -14.93
N THR A 133 20.78 14.26 -14.96
CA THR A 133 21.42 13.13 -15.64
C THR A 133 22.37 12.44 -14.68
N THR A 134 22.75 11.20 -14.97
CA THR A 134 23.77 10.47 -14.21
C THR A 134 24.61 9.62 -15.14
N ARG A 135 25.86 9.35 -14.77
CA ARG A 135 26.74 8.45 -15.52
C ARG A 135 26.26 7.01 -15.50
N GLU A 136 25.48 6.63 -14.48
CA GLU A 136 24.93 5.29 -14.32
C GLU A 136 23.78 4.99 -15.30
N LEU A 137 23.18 6.04 -15.88
CA LEU A 137 22.11 5.96 -16.88
C LEU A 137 22.46 6.88 -18.06
N PRO A 138 23.46 6.51 -18.88
CA PRO A 138 23.95 7.38 -19.94
C PRO A 138 22.87 7.62 -21.01
N GLY A 139 22.66 8.89 -21.35
CA GLY A 139 21.70 9.30 -22.39
C GLY A 139 20.28 9.56 -21.89
N GLU A 140 19.99 9.32 -20.61
CA GLU A 140 18.69 9.61 -20.02
C GLU A 140 18.69 10.92 -19.23
N THR A 141 17.65 11.74 -19.44
CA THR A 141 17.35 12.91 -18.59
C THR A 141 16.11 12.62 -17.77
N LEU A 142 16.27 12.52 -16.46
CA LEU A 142 15.22 12.16 -15.51
C LEU A 142 14.80 13.38 -14.70
N ARG A 143 13.49 13.55 -14.52
CA ARG A 143 12.94 14.66 -13.72
C ARG A 143 12.70 14.21 -12.28
N LEU A 144 13.38 14.86 -11.34
CA LEU A 144 13.15 14.70 -9.91
C LEU A 144 12.39 15.92 -9.38
N PHE A 145 11.25 15.67 -8.74
CA PHE A 145 10.48 16.73 -8.07
C PHE A 145 10.79 16.72 -6.59
N THR A 146 11.25 17.85 -6.04
CA THR A 146 11.64 17.96 -4.63
C THR A 146 11.36 19.36 -4.10
N CYS A 147 11.12 19.48 -2.79
CA CYS A 147 11.08 20.76 -2.10
C CYS A 147 12.47 21.31 -1.75
N MET A 148 13.52 20.49 -1.91
CA MET A 148 14.91 20.87 -1.66
C MET A 148 15.55 21.50 -2.90
N GLU A 149 16.74 22.06 -2.75
CA GLU A 149 17.54 22.47 -3.91
C GLU A 149 17.84 21.26 -4.81
N CYS A 150 17.94 21.50 -6.13
CA CYS A 150 18.22 20.44 -7.07
C CYS A 150 19.65 19.89 -6.85
N PRO A 151 19.83 18.57 -6.74
CA PRO A 151 21.16 17.98 -6.67
C PRO A 151 21.90 18.14 -8.00
N ASN A 152 23.22 17.91 -7.99
CA ASN A 152 24.07 18.08 -9.17
C ASN A 152 23.84 16.98 -10.23
N ASN A 153 23.61 15.74 -9.78
CA ASN A 153 23.35 14.58 -10.61
C ASN A 153 22.05 13.89 -10.19
N TYR A 154 21.52 13.04 -11.07
CA TYR A 154 20.38 12.21 -10.72
C TYR A 154 20.79 11.16 -9.68
N PRO A 155 20.17 11.12 -8.49
CA PRO A 155 20.50 10.13 -7.48
C PRO A 155 20.34 8.70 -8.00
N TRP A 156 21.37 7.88 -7.85
CA TRP A 156 21.35 6.48 -8.26
C TRP A 156 22.16 5.62 -7.30
N ILE A 157 22.43 4.37 -7.67
CA ILE A 157 22.97 3.34 -6.78
C ILE A 157 24.32 3.76 -6.17
N LEU A 158 25.21 4.39 -6.95
CA LEU A 158 26.54 4.78 -6.48
C LEU A 158 26.61 6.22 -5.93
N ASP A 159 25.61 7.05 -6.25
CA ASP A 159 25.48 8.42 -5.75
C ASP A 159 24.03 8.67 -5.29
N PRO A 160 23.63 8.20 -4.09
CA PRO A 160 22.25 8.29 -3.64
C PRO A 160 21.84 9.70 -3.20
N THR A 161 22.79 10.62 -2.99
CA THR A 161 22.49 12.01 -2.68
C THR A 161 22.44 12.88 -3.94
N GLY A 162 23.13 12.46 -5.02
CA GLY A 162 23.22 13.23 -6.25
C GLY A 162 24.19 14.40 -6.15
N ASP A 163 25.05 14.43 -5.12
CA ASP A 163 26.06 15.48 -4.94
C ASP A 163 27.18 15.39 -5.99
N GLY A 164 27.26 14.25 -6.69
CA GLY A 164 28.36 13.86 -7.54
C GLY A 164 29.47 13.23 -6.73
N PHE A 165 30.28 12.41 -7.40
CA PHE A 165 31.59 12.01 -6.88
C PHE A 165 32.45 13.27 -6.78
N SER A 166 32.34 14.00 -5.66
CA SER A 166 33.37 14.94 -5.25
C SER A 166 34.63 14.13 -5.02
N ALA A 167 35.45 14.03 -6.06
CA ALA A 167 36.85 13.67 -5.90
C ALA A 167 37.47 14.73 -4.98
N LYS A 168 37.65 14.39 -3.71
CA LYS A 168 38.76 14.95 -2.95
C LYS A 168 40.04 14.25 -3.37
#